data_AF-A0A965T5C1-F1
#
_entry.id   AF-A0A965T5C1-F1
#
_cell.length_a   1.000
_cell.length_b   1.000
_cell.length_c   1.000
_cell.angle_alpha   90.00
_cell.angle_beta   90.00
_cell.angle_gamma   90.00
#
_symmetry.space_group_name_H-M   'P 1'
#
loop_
_entity.id
_entity.type
_entity.pdbx_description
1 polymer ?
#
loop_
_entity_poly.entity_id
_entity_poly.type
_entity_poly.pdbx_seq_one_letter_code
_entity_poly.pdbx_strand_id
1 'polypeptide(L)' 'SNRTSELLGCSLQDFKLYIESLWTKGMNWNNYGKFGWHLDHIQPCASFDLTDPSQQKKCFHYSNIQPLWAKDNWSKGSR' A
#
# COMPACT_ATOMS: atom_id res chain seq x y z
N SER A 1 13.49 -1.03 -14.33
CA SER A 1 12.74 0.13 -13.81
C SER A 1 13.00 0.20 -12.31
N ASN A 2 13.94 1.03 -11.85
CA ASN A 2 14.38 1.08 -10.44
C ASN A 2 13.55 2.06 -9.59
N ARG A 3 12.71 2.87 -10.23
CA ARG A 3 11.92 3.92 -9.56
C ARG A 3 10.95 3.38 -8.50
N THR A 4 10.42 2.17 -8.70
CA THR A 4 9.48 1.55 -7.75
C THR A 4 10.18 1.14 -6.46
N SER A 5 11.34 0.51 -6.54
CA SER A 5 12.09 0.09 -5.34
C SER A 5 12.63 1.28 -4.54
N GLU A 6 13.03 2.35 -5.24
CA GLU A 6 13.48 3.60 -4.62
C GLU A 6 12.37 4.33 -3.85
N LEU A 7 11.14 4.30 -4.35
CA LEU A 7 9.98 4.90 -3.68
C LEU A 7 9.45 4.05 -2.54
N LEU A 8 9.44 2.72 -2.72
CA LEU A 8 9.02 1.79 -1.67
C LEU A 8 9.94 1.85 -0.47
N GLY A 9 11.25 2.08 -0.66
CA GLY A 9 12.24 2.07 0.42
C GLY A 9 12.68 0.67 0.85
N CYS A 10 12.28 -0.36 0.10
CA CYS A 10 12.70 -1.75 0.30
C CYS A 10 12.74 -2.49 -1.05
N SER A 11 13.26 -3.72 -1.04
CA SER A 11 13.17 -4.57 -2.23
C SER A 11 11.72 -5.01 -2.46
N LEU A 12 11.38 -5.39 -3.70
CA LEU A 12 10.07 -5.97 -4.01
C LEU A 12 9.81 -7.26 -3.22
N GLN A 13 10.86 -8.00 -2.87
CA GLN A 13 10.73 -9.22 -2.06
C GLN A 13 10.36 -8.87 -0.61
N ASP A 14 11.05 -7.89 -0.03
CA ASP A 14 10.75 -7.42 1.33
C ASP A 14 9.35 -6.80 1.40
N PHE A 15 8.95 -6.08 0.34
CA PHE A 15 7.61 -5.52 0.23
C PHE A 15 6.54 -6.61 0.26
N LYS A 16 6.72 -7.69 -0.52
CA LYS A 16 5.79 -8.82 -0.51
C LYS A 16 5.71 -9.47 0.87
N LEU A 17 6.85 -9.75 1.50
CA LEU A 17 6.90 -10.33 2.84
C LEU A 17 6.23 -9.42 3.88
N TYR A 18 6.44 -8.11 3.78
CA TYR A 18 5.78 -7.12 4.62
C TYR A 18 4.25 -7.15 4.44
N ILE A 19 3.74 -7.15 3.21
CA ILE A 19 2.30 -7.22 2.94
C ILE A 19 1.71 -8.54 3.42
N GLU A 20 2.41 -9.66 3.20
CA GLU A 20 2.02 -10.98 3.72
C GLU A 20 1.91 -10.98 5.25
N SER A 21 2.82 -10.27 5.93
CA SER A 21 2.80 -10.14 7.39
C SER A 21 1.60 -9.34 7.93
N LEU A 22 1.00 -8.49 7.10
CA LEU A 22 -0.17 -7.67 7.45
C LEU A 22 -1.51 -8.33 7.10
N TRP A 23 -1.49 -9.51 6.49
CA TRP A 23 -2.71 -10.16 6.05
C TRP A 23 -3.65 -10.52 7.21
N THR A 24 -4.93 -10.26 6.97
CA THR A 24 -6.01 -10.72 7.84
C THR A 24 -6.61 -12.02 7.31
N LYS A 25 -7.48 -12.67 8.11
CA LYS A 25 -8.06 -13.98 7.79
C LYS A 25 -8.63 -14.03 6.37
N GLY A 26 -8.06 -14.90 5.55
CA GLY A 26 -8.51 -15.17 4.18
C GLY A 26 -7.79 -14.36 3.09
N MET A 27 -6.94 -13.39 3.43
CA MET A 27 -6.13 -12.69 2.42
C MET A 27 -5.02 -13.60 1.89
N ASN A 28 -4.82 -13.57 0.57
CA ASN A 28 -3.69 -14.21 -0.11
C ASN A 28 -3.50 -13.61 -1.50
N TRP A 29 -2.39 -13.90 -2.18
CA TRP A 29 -2.16 -13.35 -3.52
C TRP A 29 -3.20 -13.75 -4.58
N ASN A 30 -3.89 -14.89 -4.42
CA ASN A 30 -4.90 -15.33 -5.39
C ASN A 30 -6.18 -14.48 -5.34
N ASN A 31 -6.43 -13.78 -4.23
CA ASN A 31 -7.55 -12.86 -4.09
C ASN A 31 -7.10 -11.39 -4.00
N TYR A 32 -5.95 -11.06 -4.59
CA TYR A 32 -5.59 -9.67 -4.87
C TYR A 32 -6.34 -9.15 -6.10
N GLY A 33 -7.01 -7.99 -5.99
CA GLY A 33 -7.67 -7.33 -7.12
C GLY A 33 -9.17 -7.09 -6.92
N LYS A 34 -9.90 -6.89 -8.03
CA LYS A 34 -11.25 -6.27 -8.11
C LYS A 34 -12.29 -6.77 -7.07
N PHE A 35 -12.23 -8.04 -6.67
CA PHE A 35 -13.20 -8.66 -5.76
C PHE A 35 -12.61 -9.12 -4.43
N GLY A 36 -11.34 -8.83 -4.16
CA GLY A 36 -10.68 -9.26 -2.94
C GLY A 36 -10.04 -8.08 -2.22
N TRP A 37 -8.75 -8.19 -1.88
CA TRP A 37 -8.04 -7.12 -1.20
C TRP A 37 -7.18 -6.31 -2.18
N HIS A 38 -6.87 -5.09 -1.77
CA HIS A 38 -6.09 -4.11 -2.51
C HIS A 38 -4.97 -3.55 -1.63
N LEU A 39 -3.96 -2.97 -2.25
CA LEU A 39 -2.99 -2.13 -1.56
C LEU A 39 -3.64 -0.77 -1.32
N ASP A 40 -3.66 -0.36 -0.06
CA ASP A 40 -4.21 0.92 0.39
C ASP A 40 -3.11 1.72 1.10
N HIS A 41 -3.22 3.05 1.03
CA HIS A 41 -2.32 3.92 1.79
C HIS A 41 -2.92 4.13 3.19
N ILE A 42 -2.14 3.87 4.24
CA ILE A 42 -2.55 4.07 5.63
C ILE A 42 -2.92 5.54 5.82
N GLN A 43 -1.98 6.43 5.50
CA GLN A 43 -2.23 7.85 5.32
C GLN A 43 -2.50 8.14 3.83
N PRO A 44 -3.66 8.71 3.47
CA PRO A 44 -4.01 8.95 2.07
C PRO A 44 -2.98 9.81 1.34
N CYS A 45 -2.76 9.57 0.05
CA CYS A 45 -1.87 10.40 -0.78
C CYS A 45 -2.27 11.89 -0.75
N ALA A 46 -3.55 12.19 -0.57
CA ALA A 46 -4.06 13.55 -0.44
C ALA A 46 -3.55 14.31 0.80
N SER A 47 -3.00 13.61 1.79
CA SER A 47 -2.36 14.21 2.97
C SER A 47 -0.90 14.62 2.74
N PHE A 48 -0.33 14.31 1.57
CA PHE A 48 1.07 14.60 1.24
C PHE A 48 1.16 15.59 0.10
N ASP A 49 2.16 16.47 0.14
CA ASP A 49 2.57 17.25 -1.02
C ASP A 49 3.44 16.39 -1.94
N LEU A 50 2.85 15.87 -3.01
CA LEU A 50 3.56 15.01 -3.97
C LEU A 50 4.53 15.77 -4.88
N THR A 51 4.58 17.11 -4.79
CA THR A 51 5.60 17.92 -5.48
C THR A 51 6.92 17.95 -4.70
N ASP A 52 6.88 17.66 -3.39
CA ASP A 52 8.05 17.50 -2.52
C ASP A 52 8.55 16.05 -2.57
N PRO A 53 9.78 15.79 -3.10
CA PRO A 53 10.33 14.43 -3.19
C PRO A 53 10.43 13.70 -1.84
N SER A 54 10.58 14.44 -0.74
CA SER A 54 10.66 13.85 0.60
C SER A 54 9.30 13.32 1.06
N GLN A 55 8.22 14.06 0.78
CA GLN A 55 6.85 13.64 1.08
C GLN A 55 6.36 12.58 0.11
N GLN A 56 6.77 12.65 -1.16
CA GLN A 56 6.53 11.60 -2.14
C GLN A 56 7.10 10.26 -1.65
N LYS A 57 8.35 10.24 -1.15
CA LYS A 57 8.96 9.04 -0.58
C LYS A 57 8.17 8.52 0.63
N LYS A 58 7.73 9.40 1.54
CA LYS A 58 6.91 9.00 2.69
C LYS A 58 5.56 8.42 2.27
N CYS A 59 4.92 9.03 1.28
CA CYS A 59 3.64 8.58 0.76
C CYS A 59 3.74 7.15 0.22
N PHE A 60 4.74 6.87 -0.61
CA PHE A 60 4.88 5.57 -1.29
C PHE A 60 5.76 4.56 -0.54
N HIS A 61 6.27 4.91 0.64
CA HIS A 61 7.08 4.00 1.45
C HIS A 61 6.27 2.78 1.85
N TYR A 62 6.88 1.59 1.87
CA TYR A 62 6.18 0.35 2.21
C TYR A 62 5.44 0.41 3.54
N SER A 63 5.99 1.14 4.53
CA SER A 63 5.36 1.29 5.85
C SER A 63 4.08 2.13 5.85
N ASN A 64 3.78 2.86 4.77
CA ASN A 64 2.53 3.57 4.58
C ASN A 64 1.53 2.75 3.73
N ILE A 65 1.86 1.52 3.35
CA ILE A 65 0.99 0.65 2.55
C ILE A 65 0.44 -0.49 3.42
N GLN A 66 -0.84 -0.80 3.26
CA GLN A 66 -1.49 -1.91 3.95
C GLN A 66 -2.38 -2.71 2.98
N PRO A 67 -2.58 -4.02 3.20
CA PRO A 67 -3.63 -4.76 2.52
C PRO A 67 -5.00 -4.39 3.14
N LEU A 68 -5.96 -4.02 2.29
CA LEU A 68 -7.32 -3.70 2.72
C LEU A 68 -8.33 -4.41 1.83
N TRP A 69 -9.34 -5.05 2.43
CA TRP A 69 -10.42 -5.63 1.64
C TRP A 69 -11.17 -4.55 0.87
N ALA A 70 -11.60 -4.85 -0.36
CA ALA A 70 -12.39 -3.91 -1.17
C ALA A 70 -13.63 -3.39 -0.42
N LYS A 71 -14.30 -4.27 0.34
CA LYS A 71 -15.43 -3.92 1.21
C LYS A 71 -15.09 -2.89 2.30
N ASP A 72 -13.91 -3.02 2.89
CA ASP A 72 -13.46 -2.15 3.98
C ASP A 72 -12.97 -0.83 3.39
N ASN A 73 -12.36 -0.85 2.20
CA ASN A 73 -11.99 0.34 1.45
C ASN A 73 -13.21 1.20 1.04
N TRP A 74 -14.29 0.56 0.57
CA TRP A 74 -15.55 1.27 0.27
C TRP A 74 -16.18 1.91 1.50
N SER A 75 -15.98 1.32 2.68
CA SER A 75 -16.47 1.84 3.94
C SER A 75 -15.57 2.93 4.54
N LYS A 76 -14.27 2.91 4.21
CA LYS A 76 -13.27 3.82 4.78
C LYS A 76 -13.55 5.27 4.41
N GLY A 77 -14.06 5.52 3.19
CA GLY A 77 -14.35 6.86 2.69
C GLY A 77 -13.09 7.70 2.58
N SER A 78 -12.83 8.32 1.43
CA SER A 78 -11.69 9.21 1.27
C SER A 78 -11.89 10.47 2.14
N ARG A 79 -11.37 10.44 3.38
CA ARG A 79 -11.24 11.59 4.28
C ARG A 79 -9.80 11.69 4.75
#